data_AF-A0A7L5SVE3-F1
#
_entry.id   AF-A0A7L5SVE3-F1
#
_cell.length_a   1.000
_cell.length_b   1.000
_cell.length_c   1.000
_cell.angle_alpha   90.00
_cell.angle_beta   90.00
_cell.angle_gamma   90.00
#
_symmetry.space_group_name_H-M   'P 1'
#
loop_
_entity.id
_entity.type
_entity.pdbx_description
1 polymer ?
#
loop_
_entity_poly.entity_id
_entity_poly.type
_entity_poly.pdbx_seq_one_letter_code
_entity_poly.pdbx_strand_id
1 'polypeptide(L)'
;MTSPDDPAPAPQPDGEPDGEPDGGPDGGPTPYADRVYRSPGGIVGGVLLLGLGGWLGIDAILRGEGRTPWLALAGLLFAVPVVIAFTVRPAVYAGADRLLVRNPFRTITLPWASVDTLRASYTSEVLAGGATYQLWAVPVSLRQRKRAARQQNRAAASPTTLGRTPGPGATADRRAQADQTMDDLRELAESNAGRDGAQGEPEVRWAFEVIAPTLAGAVLLVIMLLI
;
A
#
# COMPACT_ATOMS: atom_id res chain seq x y z
N MET A 1 52.92 -61.76 48.40
CA MET A 1 51.73 -62.23 47.67
C MET A 1 50.76 -61.06 47.60
N THR A 2 50.26 -60.78 46.39
CA THR A 2 49.14 -59.88 46.02
C THR A 2 49.26 -58.38 46.37
N SER A 3 49.70 -57.61 45.37
CA SER A 3 49.27 -56.24 45.00
C SER A 3 47.73 -56.11 44.82
N PRO A 4 47.19 -54.96 44.39
CA PRO A 4 47.43 -53.53 44.72
C PRO A 4 46.08 -52.85 45.09
N ASP A 5 46.01 -51.52 45.28
CA ASP A 5 45.00 -50.70 44.58
C ASP A 5 45.11 -49.21 44.92
N ASP A 6 44.86 -48.44 43.87
CA ASP A 6 45.10 -47.03 43.60
C ASP A 6 44.31 -46.02 44.46
N PRO A 7 44.75 -44.74 44.49
CA PRO A 7 44.12 -43.66 45.24
C PRO A 7 42.76 -43.23 44.66
N ALA A 8 41.89 -42.77 45.57
CA ALA A 8 40.51 -42.38 45.34
C ALA A 8 40.29 -41.41 44.15
N PRO A 9 39.26 -41.64 43.31
CA PRO A 9 38.87 -40.71 42.25
C PRO A 9 38.11 -39.50 42.81
N ALA A 10 38.38 -38.33 42.22
CA ALA A 10 37.67 -37.09 42.48
C ALA A 10 36.17 -37.19 42.12
N PRO A 11 35.28 -36.49 42.84
CA PRO A 11 33.86 -36.45 42.49
C PRO A 11 33.65 -35.63 41.21
N GLN A 12 32.97 -36.23 40.24
CA GLN A 12 32.36 -35.55 39.09
C GLN A 12 31.22 -34.64 39.57
N PRO A 13 30.97 -33.50 38.90
CA PRO A 13 29.86 -32.62 39.24
C PRO A 13 28.53 -33.25 38.79
N ASP A 14 27.71 -33.62 39.77
CA ASP A 14 26.34 -34.06 39.58
C ASP A 14 25.43 -32.86 39.28
N GLY A 15 24.55 -33.03 38.28
CA GLY A 15 23.23 -32.39 38.26
C GLY A 15 23.15 -30.98 37.67
N GLU A 16 23.03 -30.89 36.35
CA GLU A 16 22.24 -29.81 35.71
C GLU A 16 20.77 -30.03 36.10
N PRO A 17 20.11 -29.09 36.80
CA PRO A 17 18.67 -29.17 36.98
C PRO A 17 17.99 -28.66 35.71
N ASP A 18 17.13 -29.53 35.17
CA ASP A 18 16.16 -29.26 34.12
C ASP A 18 15.47 -27.91 34.35
N GLY A 19 15.68 -26.98 33.42
CA GLY A 19 14.94 -25.72 33.36
C GLY A 19 13.48 -26.00 33.02
N GLU A 20 12.63 -25.88 34.03
CA GLU A 20 11.17 -25.93 33.98
C GLU A 20 10.62 -24.98 32.89
N PRO A 21 9.55 -25.36 32.17
CA PRO A 21 8.98 -24.54 31.11
C PRO A 21 8.35 -23.28 31.72
N ASP A 22 8.92 -22.12 31.40
CA ASP A 22 8.40 -20.82 31.82
C ASP A 22 7.05 -20.56 31.14
N GLY A 23 5.99 -20.94 31.85
CA GLY A 23 4.61 -20.57 31.56
C GLY A 23 4.32 -19.20 32.19
N GLY A 24 4.59 -18.13 31.44
CA GLY A 24 4.15 -16.76 31.72
C GLY A 24 3.38 -16.17 30.52
N PRO A 25 2.15 -15.65 30.70
CA PRO A 25 1.22 -15.36 29.62
C PRO A 25 1.39 -13.95 29.07
N ASP A 26 2.38 -13.71 28.21
CA ASP A 26 2.34 -12.51 27.35
C ASP A 26 1.63 -12.85 26.04
N GLY A 27 0.31 -13.03 26.19
CA GLY A 27 -0.66 -12.85 25.11
C GLY A 27 -0.75 -11.37 24.72
N GLY A 28 0.38 -10.76 24.35
CA GLY A 28 0.35 -9.53 23.55
C GLY A 28 -0.43 -9.84 22.28
N PRO A 29 -1.39 -8.98 21.87
CA PRO A 29 -2.22 -9.27 20.71
C PRO A 29 -1.31 -9.56 19.52
N THR A 30 -1.41 -10.78 19.01
CA THR A 30 -0.70 -11.20 17.80
C THR A 30 -0.96 -10.12 16.75
N PRO A 31 0.07 -9.48 16.17
CA PRO A 31 -0.14 -8.42 15.20
C PRO A 31 -0.83 -9.05 14.00
N TYR A 32 -2.14 -8.83 13.89
CA TYR A 32 -2.88 -9.21 12.69
C TYR A 32 -2.21 -8.46 11.54
N ALA A 33 -1.64 -9.22 10.60
CA ALA A 33 -0.74 -8.69 9.58
C ALA A 33 -1.37 -7.49 8.87
N ASP A 34 -0.74 -6.31 8.98
CA ASP A 34 -1.14 -5.08 8.30
C ASP A 34 -1.42 -5.40 6.83
N ARG A 35 -2.70 -5.36 6.42
CA ARG A 35 -3.07 -5.68 5.06
C ARG A 35 -2.76 -4.45 4.20
N VAL A 36 -1.77 -4.59 3.32
CA VAL A 36 -1.32 -3.52 2.44
C VAL A 36 -1.96 -3.65 1.07
N TYR A 37 -2.86 -2.71 0.74
CA TYR A 37 -3.48 -2.62 -0.58
C TYR A 37 -2.72 -1.61 -1.43
N ARG A 38 -2.09 -2.11 -2.52
CA ARG A 38 -1.32 -1.32 -3.50
C ARG A 38 -1.54 -1.84 -4.91
N SER A 39 -1.43 -0.97 -5.92
CA SER A 39 -1.48 -1.36 -7.33
C SER A 39 -0.08 -1.68 -7.86
N PRO A 40 0.27 -2.95 -8.12
CA PRO A 40 1.60 -3.32 -8.64
C PRO A 40 1.88 -2.71 -10.02
N GLY A 41 0.84 -2.53 -10.85
CA GLY A 41 0.97 -1.91 -12.17
C GLY A 41 1.34 -0.43 -12.12
N GLY A 42 0.86 0.30 -11.10
CA GLY A 42 1.23 1.71 -10.88
C GLY A 42 2.72 1.85 -10.57
N ILE A 43 3.24 0.98 -9.69
CA ILE A 43 4.65 0.99 -9.30
C ILE A 43 5.56 0.70 -10.49
N VAL A 44 5.27 -0.36 -11.26
CA VAL A 44 6.08 -0.73 -12.42
C VAL A 44 6.09 0.40 -13.46
N GLY A 45 4.92 0.98 -13.77
CA GLY A 45 4.83 2.11 -14.69
C GLY A 45 5.60 3.34 -14.19
N GLY A 46 5.51 3.62 -12.89
CA GLY A 46 6.25 4.71 -12.25
C GLY A 46 7.76 4.53 -12.31
N VAL A 47 8.26 3.34 -11.97
CA VAL A 47 9.70 3.02 -12.03
C VAL A 47 10.22 3.12 -13.46
N LEU A 48 9.46 2.65 -14.45
CA LEU A 48 9.82 2.80 -15.86
C LEU A 48 9.87 4.27 -16.30
N LEU A 49 8.88 5.08 -15.90
CA LEU A 49 8.86 6.52 -16.18
C LEU A 49 10.03 7.25 -15.51
N LEU A 50 10.36 6.91 -14.26
CA LEU A 50 11.50 7.48 -13.55
C LEU A 50 12.83 7.07 -14.20
N GLY A 51 12.97 5.81 -14.61
CA GLY A 51 14.16 5.32 -15.31
C GLY A 51 14.36 6.03 -16.66
N LEU A 52 13.30 6.12 -17.46
CA LEU A 52 13.36 6.81 -18.75
C LEU A 52 13.57 8.32 -18.59
N GLY A 53 12.83 8.96 -17.70
CA GLY A 53 12.96 10.39 -17.42
C GLY A 53 14.33 10.74 -16.85
N GLY A 54 14.84 9.92 -15.92
CA GLY A 54 16.19 10.05 -15.39
C GLY A 54 17.27 9.89 -16.46
N TRP A 55 17.14 8.88 -17.32
CA TRP A 55 18.08 8.69 -18.44
C TRP A 55 18.09 9.91 -19.37
N LEU A 56 16.93 10.31 -19.90
CA LEU A 56 16.82 11.45 -20.81
C LEU A 56 17.24 12.77 -20.14
N GLY A 57 16.87 12.96 -18.88
CA GLY A 57 17.22 14.15 -18.12
C GLY A 57 18.71 14.25 -17.84
N ILE A 58 19.36 13.14 -17.45
CA ILE A 58 20.82 13.11 -17.24
C ILE A 58 21.55 13.35 -18.56
N ASP A 59 21.10 12.74 -19.66
CA ASP A 59 21.66 12.98 -20.99
C ASP A 59 21.59 14.47 -21.37
N ALA A 60 20.43 15.09 -21.18
CA ALA A 60 20.21 16.51 -21.43
C ALA A 60 21.01 17.44 -20.50
N ILE A 61 21.28 17.02 -19.26
CA ILE A 61 22.14 17.78 -18.34
C ILE A 61 23.61 17.72 -18.78
N LEU A 62 24.10 16.56 -19.21
CA LEU A 62 25.51 16.35 -19.52
C LEU A 62 25.89 16.79 -20.94
N ARG A 63 24.98 16.61 -21.91
CA ARG A 63 25.23 16.84 -23.33
C ARG A 63 24.46 18.05 -23.88
N GLY A 64 23.54 18.61 -23.11
CA GLY A 64 22.71 19.72 -23.55
C GLY A 64 23.50 21.02 -23.68
N GLU A 65 23.19 21.80 -24.71
CA GLU A 65 23.78 23.12 -24.94
C GLU A 65 22.83 24.24 -24.50
N GLY A 66 23.40 25.41 -24.20
CA GLY A 66 22.67 26.61 -23.80
C GLY A 66 21.84 26.39 -22.53
N ARG A 67 20.51 26.57 -22.64
CA ARG A 67 19.54 26.46 -21.54
C ARG A 67 19.03 25.04 -21.28
N THR A 68 19.39 24.07 -22.11
CA THR A 68 18.89 22.70 -22.05
C THR A 68 19.19 22.00 -20.72
N PRO A 69 20.41 22.09 -20.14
CA PRO A 69 20.72 21.45 -18.86
C PRO A 69 19.87 21.99 -17.69
N TRP A 70 19.63 23.31 -17.66
CA TRP A 70 18.82 23.94 -16.63
C TRP A 70 17.34 23.57 -16.73
N LEU A 71 16.81 23.52 -17.96
CA LEU A 71 15.45 23.01 -18.21
C LEU A 71 15.30 21.54 -17.82
N ALA A 72 16.30 20.71 -18.12
CA ALA A 72 16.29 19.31 -17.72
C ALA A 72 16.33 19.14 -16.19
N LEU A 73 17.15 19.93 -15.49
CA LEU A 73 17.20 19.91 -14.03
C LEU A 73 15.87 20.36 -13.40
N ALA A 74 15.30 21.46 -13.89
CA ALA A 74 13.99 21.94 -13.44
C ALA A 74 12.87 20.94 -13.72
N GLY A 75 12.92 20.31 -14.91
CA GLY A 75 12.02 19.26 -15.34
C GLY A 75 12.08 18.03 -14.45
N LEU A 76 13.27 17.56 -14.11
CA LEU A 76 13.47 16.43 -13.19
C LEU A 76 13.01 16.77 -11.77
N LEU A 77 13.34 17.96 -11.26
CA LEU A 77 12.94 18.42 -9.94
C LEU A 77 11.41 18.48 -9.79
N PHE A 78 10.69 18.81 -10.86
CA PHE A 78 9.23 18.76 -10.91
C PHE A 78 8.69 17.34 -11.11
N ALA A 79 9.16 16.64 -12.15
CA ALA A 79 8.54 15.40 -12.62
C ALA A 79 8.78 14.22 -11.67
N VAL A 80 9.99 14.10 -11.09
CA VAL A 80 10.34 12.98 -10.20
C VAL A 80 9.42 12.89 -8.98
N PRO A 81 9.25 13.94 -8.14
CA PRO A 81 8.37 13.86 -6.98
C PRO A 81 6.90 13.65 -7.40
N VAL A 82 6.44 14.22 -8.51
CA VAL A 82 5.10 13.99 -9.05
C VAL A 82 4.90 12.52 -9.41
N VAL A 83 5.80 11.94 -10.20
CA VAL A 83 5.70 10.53 -10.59
C VAL A 83 5.68 9.65 -9.35
N ILE A 84 6.61 9.86 -8.40
CA ILE A 84 6.65 9.10 -7.15
C ILE A 84 5.32 9.23 -6.37
N ALA A 85 4.78 10.44 -6.24
CA ALA A 85 3.56 10.73 -5.52
C ALA A 85 2.36 9.95 -6.08
N PHE A 86 2.26 9.82 -7.40
CA PHE A 86 1.12 9.19 -8.06
C PHE A 86 1.30 7.71 -8.37
N THR A 87 2.53 7.19 -8.34
CA THR A 87 2.80 5.80 -8.76
C THR A 87 3.31 4.90 -7.65
N VAL A 88 4.19 5.41 -6.78
CA VAL A 88 4.87 4.61 -5.75
C VAL A 88 4.28 4.85 -4.37
N ARG A 89 3.89 6.10 -4.07
CA ARG A 89 3.42 6.54 -2.76
C ARG A 89 2.01 6.04 -2.38
N PRO A 90 1.03 5.90 -3.30
CA PRO A 90 -0.33 5.53 -2.93
C PRO A 90 -0.39 4.13 -2.29
N ALA A 91 -0.85 4.06 -1.05
CA ALA A 91 -0.99 2.82 -0.31
C ALA A 91 -2.07 2.93 0.76
N VAL A 92 -2.86 1.88 0.95
CA VAL A 92 -3.80 1.76 2.07
C VAL A 92 -3.31 0.64 2.97
N TYR A 93 -3.11 0.95 4.25
CA TYR A 93 -2.73 -0.03 5.28
C TYR A 93 -3.92 -0.17 6.22
N ALA A 94 -4.46 -1.38 6.29
CA ALA A 94 -5.45 -1.73 7.28
C ALA A 94 -4.74 -2.45 8.44
N GLY A 95 -4.52 -1.72 9.54
CA GLY A 95 -3.96 -2.27 10.76
C GLY A 95 -5.05 -2.61 11.78
N ALA A 96 -4.65 -3.13 12.95
CA ALA A 96 -5.60 -3.56 13.99
C ALA A 96 -6.46 -2.41 14.53
N ASP A 97 -5.86 -1.24 14.74
CA ASP A 97 -6.53 -0.13 15.42
C ASP A 97 -6.97 0.99 14.46
N ARG A 98 -6.35 1.07 13.28
CA ARG A 98 -6.53 2.20 12.36
C ARG A 98 -6.30 1.82 10.90
N LEU A 99 -6.97 2.55 10.03
CA LEU A 99 -6.78 2.58 8.59
C LEU A 99 -5.86 3.76 8.22
N LEU A 100 -4.70 3.47 7.62
CA LEU A 100 -3.78 4.49 7.11
C LEU A 100 -3.93 4.59 5.59
N VAL A 101 -4.44 5.72 5.11
CA VAL A 101 -4.60 6.03 3.69
C VAL A 101 -3.49 6.99 3.25
N ARG A 102 -2.47 6.48 2.56
CA ARG A 102 -1.45 7.30 1.90
C ARG A 102 -1.92 7.66 0.50
N ASN A 103 -2.21 8.94 0.30
CA ASN A 103 -2.50 9.57 -0.97
C ASN A 103 -1.26 10.33 -1.48
N PRO A 104 -1.25 10.80 -2.75
CA PRO A 104 -0.08 11.44 -3.35
C PRO A 104 0.52 12.57 -2.50
N PHE A 105 -0.31 13.47 -1.98
CA PHE A 105 0.13 14.66 -1.25
C PHE A 105 -0.24 14.67 0.23
N ARG A 106 -0.89 13.61 0.73
CA ARG A 106 -1.33 13.53 2.13
C ARG A 106 -1.39 12.11 2.64
N THR A 107 -1.23 11.93 3.93
CA THR A 107 -1.47 10.69 4.64
C THR A 107 -2.60 10.94 5.64
N ILE A 108 -3.59 10.08 5.61
CA ILE A 108 -4.78 10.18 6.45
C ILE A 108 -4.76 8.97 7.39
N THR A 109 -4.85 9.23 8.68
CA THR A 109 -4.95 8.20 9.71
C THR A 109 -6.36 8.18 10.24
N LEU A 110 -7.04 7.05 10.11
CA LEU A 110 -8.43 6.89 10.49
C LEU A 110 -8.54 5.77 11.53
N PRO A 111 -8.67 6.10 12.83
CA PRO A 111 -9.03 5.11 13.85
C PRO A 111 -10.34 4.42 13.45
N TRP A 112 -10.46 3.08 13.62
CA TRP A 112 -11.63 2.36 13.12
C TRP A 112 -12.96 2.86 13.72
N ALA A 113 -12.96 3.33 14.96
CA ALA A 113 -14.16 3.88 15.59
C ALA A 113 -14.66 5.19 14.94
N SER A 114 -13.77 5.91 14.25
CA SER A 114 -14.13 7.13 13.51
C SER A 114 -14.72 6.85 12.13
N VAL A 115 -14.65 5.61 11.64
CA VAL A 115 -15.09 5.23 10.29
C VAL A 115 -16.59 4.98 10.29
N ASP A 116 -17.34 5.88 9.66
CA ASP A 116 -18.80 5.81 9.56
C ASP A 116 -19.24 4.82 8.48
N THR A 117 -18.63 4.90 7.29
CA THR A 117 -18.98 4.01 6.16
C THR A 117 -17.90 3.99 5.08
N LEU A 118 -17.72 2.83 4.46
CA LEU A 118 -16.83 2.60 3.31
C LEU A 118 -17.66 2.40 2.03
N ARG A 119 -17.48 3.28 1.04
CA ARG A 119 -18.24 3.28 -0.21
C ARG A 119 -17.35 3.12 -1.43
N ALA A 120 -17.82 2.35 -2.41
CA ALA A 120 -17.20 2.20 -3.72
C ALA A 120 -18.25 2.47 -4.81
N SER A 121 -18.47 3.73 -5.17
CA SER A 121 -19.43 4.10 -6.23
C SER A 121 -18.73 4.36 -7.56
N TYR A 122 -17.91 5.39 -7.66
CA TYR A 122 -17.05 5.67 -8.82
C TYR A 122 -15.57 5.83 -8.42
N THR A 123 -15.37 6.14 -7.15
CA THR A 123 -14.14 6.29 -6.39
C THR A 123 -14.27 5.44 -5.14
N SER A 124 -13.17 4.91 -4.62
CA SER A 124 -13.15 4.28 -3.29
C SER A 124 -13.05 5.39 -2.25
N GLU A 125 -14.02 5.47 -1.34
CA GLU A 125 -14.16 6.55 -0.37
C GLU A 125 -14.47 6.00 1.03
N VAL A 126 -13.88 6.64 2.05
CA VAL A 126 -14.20 6.44 3.47
C VAL A 126 -14.85 7.70 3.99
N LEU A 127 -16.00 7.55 4.62
CA LEU A 127 -16.56 8.59 5.48
C LEU A 127 -16.09 8.33 6.90
N ALA A 128 -15.48 9.34 7.50
CA ALA A 128 -15.03 9.28 8.88
C ALA A 128 -15.10 10.67 9.53
N GLY A 129 -15.65 10.73 10.74
CA GLY A 129 -15.77 11.98 11.51
C GLY A 129 -16.52 13.08 10.74
N GLY A 130 -17.53 12.72 9.95
CA GLY A 130 -18.31 13.67 9.14
C GLY A 130 -17.62 14.19 7.87
N ALA A 131 -16.43 13.69 7.52
CA ALA A 131 -15.71 14.05 6.29
C ALA A 131 -15.49 12.84 5.38
N THR A 132 -15.40 13.09 4.06
CA THR A 132 -15.14 12.05 3.06
C THR A 132 -13.69 12.09 2.59
N TYR A 133 -13.02 10.95 2.66
CA TYR A 133 -11.63 10.74 2.27
C TYR A 133 -11.55 9.76 1.10
N GLN A 134 -10.92 10.18 -0.01
CA GLN A 134 -10.67 9.32 -1.17
C GLN A 134 -9.50 8.38 -0.94
N LEU A 135 -9.64 7.12 -1.38
CA LEU A 135 -8.63 6.07 -1.32
C LEU A 135 -8.04 5.88 -2.72
N TRP A 136 -6.93 6.57 -3.01
CA TRP A 136 -6.29 6.52 -4.34
C TRP A 136 -5.61 5.18 -4.65
N ALA A 137 -5.24 4.43 -3.61
CA ALA A 137 -4.51 3.17 -3.76
C ALA A 137 -5.41 1.98 -4.12
N VAL A 138 -6.72 2.09 -3.88
CA VAL A 138 -7.69 1.04 -4.22
C VAL A 138 -8.09 1.23 -5.69
N PRO A 139 -7.68 0.34 -6.60
CA PRO A 139 -7.91 0.55 -8.01
C PRO A 139 -9.40 0.39 -8.35
N VAL A 140 -10.09 1.51 -8.60
CA VAL A 140 -11.36 1.51 -9.36
C VAL A 140 -11.05 1.30 -10.83
N SER A 141 -11.08 0.05 -11.24
CA SER A 141 -10.71 -0.39 -12.58
C SER A 141 -11.76 0.01 -13.64
N LEU A 142 -11.66 1.23 -14.18
CA LEU A 142 -12.51 1.71 -15.29
C LEU A 142 -12.47 0.78 -16.53
N ARG A 143 -11.33 0.11 -16.78
CA ARG A 143 -11.19 -0.93 -17.83
C ARG A 143 -12.05 -2.17 -17.58
N GLN A 144 -12.32 -2.50 -16.31
CA GLN A 144 -13.17 -3.63 -15.94
C GLN A 144 -14.65 -3.28 -16.07
N ARG A 145 -15.08 -2.04 -15.78
CA ARG A 145 -16.46 -1.58 -16.07
C ARG A 145 -16.79 -1.63 -17.56
N LYS A 146 -15.88 -1.17 -18.43
CA LYS A 146 -16.06 -1.25 -19.90
C LYS A 146 -16.15 -2.70 -20.40
N ARG A 147 -15.48 -3.64 -19.73
CA ARG A 147 -15.55 -5.09 -20.03
C ARG A 147 -16.82 -5.74 -19.46
N ALA A 148 -17.23 -5.35 -18.26
CA ALA A 148 -18.47 -5.77 -17.60
C ALA A 148 -19.72 -5.40 -18.41
N ALA A 149 -19.81 -4.15 -18.87
CA ALA A 149 -20.89 -3.68 -19.72
C ALA A 149 -20.91 -4.44 -21.08
N ARG A 150 -19.74 -4.73 -21.67
CA ARG A 150 -19.64 -5.56 -22.88
C ARG A 150 -20.09 -7.01 -22.65
N GLN A 151 -19.83 -7.57 -21.47
CA GLN A 151 -20.22 -8.93 -21.12
C GLN A 151 -21.72 -9.02 -20.81
N GLN A 152 -22.29 -8.00 -20.19
CA GLN A 152 -23.73 -7.90 -19.93
C GLN A 152 -24.53 -7.70 -21.23
N ASN A 153 -24.00 -6.91 -22.17
CA ASN A 153 -24.57 -6.79 -23.51
C ASN A 153 -24.44 -8.08 -24.33
N ARG A 154 -23.37 -8.88 -24.14
CA ARG A 154 -23.24 -10.21 -24.78
C ARG A 154 -24.18 -11.24 -24.18
N ALA A 155 -24.41 -11.21 -22.87
CA ALA A 155 -25.37 -12.09 -22.21
C ALA A 155 -26.82 -11.74 -22.59
N ALA A 156 -27.14 -10.45 -22.76
CA ALA A 156 -28.44 -10.00 -23.24
C ALA A 156 -28.67 -10.28 -24.75
N ALA A 157 -27.62 -10.49 -25.53
CA ALA A 157 -27.69 -10.72 -26.98
C ALA A 157 -27.65 -12.20 -27.40
N SER A 158 -27.67 -13.16 -26.47
CA SER A 158 -27.52 -14.58 -26.77
C SER A 158 -28.75 -15.38 -26.28
N PRO A 159 -29.74 -15.70 -27.15
CA PRO A 159 -30.96 -16.40 -26.73
C PRO A 159 -30.81 -17.92 -26.52
N THR A 160 -29.67 -18.53 -26.85
CA THR A 160 -29.55 -19.99 -26.86
C THR A 160 -28.13 -20.45 -26.57
N THR A 161 -27.86 -20.97 -25.37
CA THR A 161 -26.85 -22.03 -25.14
C THR A 161 -27.11 -22.73 -23.80
N LEU A 162 -28.00 -23.72 -23.82
CA LEU A 162 -27.86 -24.88 -22.95
C LEU A 162 -26.48 -25.52 -23.23
N GLY A 163 -25.68 -25.79 -22.20
CA GLY A 163 -24.65 -26.83 -22.28
C GLY A 163 -23.21 -26.43 -22.58
N ARG A 164 -22.71 -25.27 -22.11
CA ARG A 164 -21.26 -25.07 -21.98
C ARG A 164 -20.93 -24.19 -20.78
N THR A 165 -20.63 -24.81 -19.65
CA THR A 165 -20.01 -24.19 -18.48
C THR A 165 -18.64 -23.62 -18.87
N PRO A 166 -18.46 -22.29 -18.92
CA PRO A 166 -17.12 -21.70 -19.10
C PRO A 166 -16.38 -21.82 -17.75
N GLY A 167 -15.15 -22.35 -17.76
CA GLY A 167 -14.37 -22.58 -16.55
C GLY A 167 -14.14 -21.31 -15.71
N PRO A 168 -14.25 -21.37 -14.36
CA PRO A 168 -14.35 -20.21 -13.47
C PRO A 168 -12.99 -19.59 -13.07
N GLY A 169 -12.00 -19.54 -13.97
CA GLY A 169 -10.60 -19.39 -13.53
C GLY A 169 -9.95 -18.02 -13.61
N ALA A 170 -10.27 -17.15 -14.58
CA ALA A 170 -9.38 -16.01 -14.88
C ALA A 170 -10.08 -14.66 -15.13
N THR A 171 -11.40 -14.67 -15.26
CA THR A 171 -12.22 -13.47 -15.59
C THR A 171 -13.14 -13.03 -14.45
N ALA A 172 -13.49 -13.92 -13.52
CA ALA A 172 -14.13 -13.58 -12.24
C ALA A 172 -13.12 -12.92 -11.27
N ASP A 173 -11.86 -13.36 -11.34
CA ASP A 173 -10.74 -12.98 -10.46
C ASP A 173 -10.47 -11.48 -10.33
N ARG A 174 -10.74 -10.70 -11.39
CA ARG A 174 -10.43 -9.26 -11.39
C ARG A 174 -11.60 -8.36 -11.05
N ARG A 175 -12.85 -8.81 -11.28
CA ARG A 175 -14.06 -8.08 -10.90
C ARG A 175 -14.33 -8.23 -9.40
N ALA A 176 -13.77 -9.25 -8.78
CA ALA A 176 -13.90 -9.50 -7.36
C ALA A 176 -12.93 -8.66 -6.52
N GLN A 177 -11.69 -8.42 -6.97
CA GLN A 177 -10.63 -7.92 -6.08
C GLN A 177 -10.88 -6.54 -5.42
N ALA A 178 -11.43 -5.55 -6.14
CA ALA A 178 -11.68 -4.22 -5.58
C ALA A 178 -12.91 -4.17 -4.66
N ASP A 179 -13.99 -4.84 -5.05
CA ASP A 179 -15.20 -4.97 -4.24
C ASP A 179 -14.92 -5.83 -3.00
N GLN A 180 -14.19 -6.95 -3.16
CA GLN A 180 -13.66 -7.76 -2.06
C GLN A 180 -12.78 -6.95 -1.11
N THR A 181 -11.87 -6.11 -1.64
CA THR A 181 -11.05 -5.24 -0.78
C THR A 181 -11.91 -4.31 0.07
N MET A 182 -13.00 -3.78 -0.49
CA MET A 182 -13.90 -2.90 0.24
C MET A 182 -14.77 -3.66 1.25
N ASP A 183 -15.15 -4.89 0.93
CA ASP A 183 -15.86 -5.77 1.85
C ASP A 183 -14.96 -6.19 3.02
N ASP A 184 -13.71 -6.60 2.75
CA ASP A 184 -12.67 -6.89 3.75
C ASP A 184 -12.45 -5.69 4.69
N LEU A 185 -12.37 -4.47 4.13
CA LEU A 185 -12.19 -3.26 4.91
C LEU A 185 -13.41 -2.94 5.79
N ARG A 186 -14.63 -3.28 5.35
CA ARG A 186 -15.84 -3.13 6.18
C ARG A 186 -15.84 -4.12 7.33
N GLU A 187 -15.51 -5.38 7.05
CA GLU A 187 -15.41 -6.41 8.08
C GLU A 187 -14.35 -6.05 9.14
N LEU A 188 -13.21 -5.50 8.71
CA LEU A 188 -12.18 -4.98 9.62
C LEU A 188 -12.65 -3.78 10.43
N ALA A 189 -13.42 -2.86 9.83
CA ALA A 189 -14.00 -1.73 10.56
C ALA A 189 -14.97 -2.19 11.65
N GLU A 190 -15.91 -3.07 11.30
CA GLU A 190 -16.93 -3.60 12.22
C GLU A 190 -16.31 -4.39 13.37
N SER A 191 -15.33 -5.24 13.08
CA SER A 191 -14.66 -6.09 14.09
C SER A 191 -13.74 -5.31 15.03
N ASN A 192 -13.14 -4.21 14.59
CA ASN A 192 -12.16 -3.46 15.38
C ASN A 192 -12.68 -2.14 15.98
N ALA A 193 -13.86 -1.65 15.57
CA ALA A 193 -14.42 -0.38 16.06
C ALA A 193 -14.57 -0.30 17.59
N GLY A 194 -14.82 -1.44 18.26
CA GLY A 194 -14.98 -1.51 19.72
C GLY A 194 -13.68 -1.54 20.51
N ARG A 195 -12.50 -1.54 19.86
CA ARG A 195 -11.21 -1.60 20.57
C ARG A 195 -10.85 -0.24 21.16
N ASP A 196 -10.27 -0.23 22.36
CA ASP A 196 -9.79 1.00 23.00
C ASP A 196 -8.73 1.71 22.13
N GLY A 197 -7.83 0.94 21.49
CA GLY A 197 -6.83 1.47 20.58
C GLY A 197 -7.38 2.04 19.27
N ALA A 198 -8.61 1.65 18.90
CA ALA A 198 -9.29 2.09 17.68
C ALA A 198 -10.11 3.37 17.84
N GLN A 199 -10.13 3.94 19.05
CA GLN A 199 -10.78 5.22 19.34
C GLN A 199 -9.91 6.40 18.91
N GLY A 200 -10.54 7.52 18.53
CA GLY A 200 -9.85 8.77 18.21
C GLY A 200 -10.46 9.51 17.02
N GLU A 201 -9.87 10.65 16.69
CA GLU A 201 -10.29 11.48 15.57
C GLU A 201 -9.44 11.23 14.31
N PRO A 202 -10.00 11.44 13.10
CA PRO A 202 -9.24 11.43 11.86
C PRO A 202 -8.08 12.44 11.88
N GLU A 203 -6.86 11.99 11.57
CA GLU A 203 -5.69 12.85 11.43
C GLU A 203 -5.27 12.96 9.95
N VAL A 204 -4.96 14.19 9.50
CA VAL A 204 -4.46 14.44 8.13
C VAL A 204 -3.08 15.08 8.18
N ARG A 205 -2.09 14.39 7.62
CA ARG A 205 -0.72 14.88 7.45
C ARG A 205 -0.40 15.19 6.00
N TRP A 206 0.07 16.40 5.73
CA TRP A 206 0.54 16.79 4.40
C TRP A 206 1.96 16.30 4.12
N ALA A 207 2.20 15.99 2.85
CA ALA A 207 3.47 15.48 2.35
C ALA A 207 4.36 16.61 1.84
N PHE A 208 4.85 17.46 2.74
CA PHE A 208 5.69 18.60 2.33
C PHE A 208 6.98 18.16 1.65
N GLU A 209 7.47 16.95 1.94
CA GLU A 209 8.60 16.32 1.25
C GLU A 209 8.35 16.06 -0.24
N VAL A 210 7.08 15.99 -0.66
CA VAL A 210 6.69 15.87 -2.08
C VAL A 210 6.27 17.22 -2.63
N ILE A 211 5.46 17.98 -1.87
CA ILE A 211 4.87 19.24 -2.32
C ILE A 211 5.96 20.29 -2.56
N ALA A 212 6.90 20.45 -1.63
CA ALA A 212 7.93 21.48 -1.73
C ALA A 212 8.82 21.32 -2.98
N PRO A 213 9.45 20.16 -3.26
CA PRO A 213 10.26 20.01 -4.48
C PRO A 213 9.42 20.10 -5.75
N THR A 214 8.18 19.60 -5.73
CA THR A 214 7.26 19.73 -6.87
C THR A 214 7.00 21.20 -7.20
N LEU A 215 6.63 22.00 -6.20
CA LEU A 215 6.36 23.43 -6.38
C LEU A 215 7.62 24.19 -6.80
N ALA A 216 8.78 23.89 -6.18
CA ALA A 216 10.05 24.51 -6.55
C ALA A 216 10.42 24.23 -8.01
N GLY A 217 10.30 22.98 -8.47
CA GLY A 217 10.52 22.60 -9.86
C GLY A 217 9.54 23.29 -10.81
N ALA A 218 8.26 23.39 -10.44
CA ALA A 218 7.24 24.07 -11.24
C ALA A 218 7.56 25.56 -11.41
N VAL A 219 7.90 26.26 -10.33
CA VAL A 219 8.28 27.68 -10.39
C VAL A 219 9.54 27.88 -11.24
N LEU A 220 10.56 27.04 -11.06
CA LEU A 220 11.79 27.13 -11.84
C LEU A 220 11.53 26.92 -13.34
N LEU A 221 10.69 25.95 -13.70
CA LEU A 221 10.27 25.72 -15.09
C LEU A 221 9.55 26.95 -15.67
N VAL A 222 8.61 27.52 -14.93
CA VAL A 222 7.88 28.73 -15.39
C VAL A 222 8.86 29.87 -15.64
N ILE A 223 9.78 30.12 -14.71
CA ILE A 223 10.80 31.18 -14.87
C ILE A 223 11.65 30.92 -16.13
N MET A 224 12.12 29.69 -16.33
CA MET A 224 12.97 29.33 -17.47
C MET A 224 12.24 29.38 -18.82
N LEU A 225 10.92 29.21 -18.84
CA LEU A 225 10.11 29.31 -20.06
C LEU A 225 9.75 30.76 -20.42
N LEU A 226 9.72 31.65 -19.42
CA LEU A 226 9.42 33.06 -19.60
C LEU A 226 10.66 33.90 -19.95
N ILE A 227 11.87 33.33 -19.84
CA ILE A 227 13.16 33.95 -20.16
C ILE A 227 13.73 33.32 -21.45
#